data_AF-A0A370L1C4-F1
#
_entry.id   AF-A0A370L1C4-F1
#
_cell.length_a   1.000
_cell.length_b   1.000
_cell.length_c   1.000
_cell.angle_alpha   90.00
_cell.angle_beta   90.00
_cell.angle_gamma   90.00
#
_symmetry.space_group_name_H-M   'P 1'
#
loop_
_entity.id
_entity.type
_entity.pdbx_description
1 polymer ?
#
loop_
_entity_poly.entity_id
_entity_poly.type
_entity_poly.pdbx_seq_one_letter_code
_entity_poly.pdbx_strand_id
1 'polypeptide(L)'
;MTSAAECALFIRMTWVSAKRPIDLSLDAELVEKARANGVNVSALTEEALRARIAKEEAQRRLEENREAIAVQNGWIVERGLFSDEFRGW
;
A
#
# COMPACT_ATOMS: atom_id res chain seq x y z
N MET A 1 -2.25 22.71 -25.39
CA MET A 1 -1.39 23.38 -24.39
C MET A 1 -2.16 23.49 -23.08
N THR A 2 -2.45 22.36 -22.45
CA THR A 2 -2.99 22.31 -21.09
C THR A 2 -1.90 21.70 -20.24
N SER A 3 -1.56 22.45 -19.21
CA SER A 3 -0.25 22.47 -18.56
C SER A 3 -0.02 21.22 -17.72
N ALA A 4 1.18 20.64 -17.81
CA ALA A 4 1.66 19.61 -16.89
C ALA A 4 1.63 20.07 -15.40
N ALA A 5 1.43 21.36 -15.15
CA ALA A 5 1.19 21.91 -13.81
C ALA A 5 -0.18 21.57 -13.22
N GLU A 6 -1.22 21.25 -14.03
CA GLU A 6 -2.53 20.84 -13.51
C GLU A 6 -2.54 19.42 -12.93
N CYS A 7 -1.66 18.53 -13.41
CA CYS A 7 -1.53 17.17 -12.85
C CYS A 7 -0.71 17.15 -11.54
N ALA A 8 0.26 18.04 -11.38
CA ALA A 8 1.13 18.08 -10.21
C ALA A 8 0.41 18.53 -8.92
N LEU A 9 -0.75 19.18 -9.04
CA LEU A 9 -1.58 19.56 -7.89
C LEU A 9 -2.40 18.39 -7.29
N PHE A 10 -2.45 17.23 -7.96
CA PHE A 10 -3.32 16.11 -7.55
C PHE A 10 -2.77 15.29 -6.37
N ILE A 11 -1.46 15.36 -6.09
CA ILE A 11 -0.79 14.53 -5.06
C ILE A 11 -0.36 15.38 -3.87
N ARG A 12 -1.27 16.17 -3.29
CA ARG A 12 -1.15 16.57 -1.88
C ARG A 12 -2.47 16.99 -1.24
N MET A 13 -3.60 16.51 -1.75
CA MET A 13 -4.85 16.55 -0.99
C MET A 13 -4.89 15.25 -0.18
N THR A 14 -4.57 15.31 1.11
CA THR A 14 -4.79 14.17 2.01
C THR A 14 -6.29 13.89 2.03
N TRP A 15 -6.73 12.97 1.18
CA TRP A 15 -8.09 12.47 1.17
C TRP A 15 -8.36 11.80 2.52
N VAL A 16 -8.86 12.58 3.49
CA VAL A 16 -9.50 12.02 4.67
C VAL A 16 -10.82 11.44 4.18
N SER A 17 -10.78 10.18 3.78
CA SER A 17 -11.97 9.44 3.37
C SER A 17 -12.87 9.28 4.58
N ALA A 18 -14.11 9.76 4.49
CA ALA A 18 -15.08 9.66 5.57
C ALA A 18 -15.30 8.18 5.93
N LYS A 19 -15.28 7.85 7.23
CA LYS A 19 -15.58 6.49 7.69
C LYS A 19 -17.00 6.14 7.28
N ARG A 20 -17.14 5.09 6.48
CA ARG A 20 -18.45 4.52 6.17
C ARG A 20 -18.77 3.43 7.21
N PRO A 21 -19.86 3.56 7.98
CA PRO A 21 -20.29 2.45 8.82
C PRO A 21 -20.68 1.27 7.93
N ILE A 22 -20.22 0.09 8.31
CA ILE A 22 -20.55 -1.18 7.65
C ILE A 22 -21.08 -2.13 8.71
N ASP A 23 -22.11 -2.90 8.35
CA ASP A 23 -22.57 -4.01 9.18
C ASP A 23 -21.72 -5.24 8.85
N LEU A 24 -21.11 -5.83 9.89
CA LEU A 24 -20.31 -7.04 9.77
C LEU A 24 -20.76 -8.07 10.80
N SER A 25 -20.77 -9.35 10.39
CA SER A 25 -21.05 -10.47 11.28
C SER A 25 -19.74 -11.16 11.64
N LEU A 26 -19.50 -11.35 12.93
CA LEU A 26 -18.34 -12.03 13.50
C LEU A 26 -18.80 -13.09 14.50
N ASP A 27 -17.90 -14.01 14.83
CA ASP A 27 -18.13 -14.99 15.89
C ASP A 27 -18.44 -14.29 17.23
N ALA A 28 -19.54 -14.68 17.87
CA ALA A 28 -20.03 -14.03 19.07
C ALA A 28 -19.07 -14.23 20.25
N GLU A 29 -18.50 -15.43 20.43
CA GLU A 29 -17.54 -15.66 21.50
C GLU A 29 -16.27 -14.86 21.31
N LEU A 30 -15.81 -14.71 20.06
CA LEU A 30 -14.64 -13.92 19.72
C LEU A 30 -14.86 -12.44 20.04
N VAL A 31 -16.04 -11.90 19.73
CA VAL A 31 -16.40 -10.51 20.06
C VAL A 31 -16.43 -10.29 21.56
N GLU A 32 -17.02 -11.22 22.32
CA GLU A 32 -17.05 -11.12 23.78
C GLU A 32 -15.66 -11.24 24.40
N LYS A 33 -14.82 -12.16 23.90
CA LYS A 33 -13.40 -12.26 24.29
C LYS A 33 -12.64 -10.97 23.97
N ALA A 34 -12.85 -10.38 22.80
CA ALA A 34 -12.22 -9.13 22.40
C ALA A 34 -12.61 -7.98 23.35
N ARG A 35 -13.91 -7.84 23.67
CA ARG A 35 -14.40 -6.84 24.64
C ARG A 35 -13.81 -7.05 26.03
N ALA A 36 -13.78 -8.29 26.51
CA ALA A 36 -13.23 -8.63 27.83
C ALA A 36 -11.74 -8.28 27.96
N ASN A 37 -11.00 -8.32 26.84
CA ASN A 37 -9.58 -7.94 26.78
C ASN A 37 -9.36 -6.48 26.39
N GLY A 38 -10.41 -5.66 26.28
CA GLY A 38 -10.30 -4.23 25.92
C GLY A 38 -9.90 -3.99 24.45
N VAL A 39 -10.07 -4.97 23.58
CA VAL A 39 -9.72 -4.85 22.15
C VAL A 39 -10.81 -4.08 21.40
N ASN A 40 -10.41 -3.02 20.71
CA ASN A 40 -11.29 -2.28 19.81
C ASN A 40 -11.45 -3.02 18.48
N VAL A 41 -12.52 -3.80 18.36
CA VAL A 41 -12.84 -4.61 17.17
C VAL A 41 -12.91 -3.78 15.89
N SER A 42 -13.45 -2.55 15.95
CA SER A 42 -13.55 -1.68 14.78
C SER A 42 -12.17 -1.23 14.28
N ALA A 43 -11.30 -0.79 15.19
CA ALA A 43 -9.95 -0.37 14.86
C ALA A 43 -9.11 -1.54 14.32
N LEU A 44 -9.21 -2.71 14.96
CA LEU A 44 -8.50 -3.92 14.55
C LEU A 44 -8.93 -4.36 13.14
N THR A 45 -10.24 -4.34 12.87
CA THR A 45 -10.78 -4.74 11.56
C THR A 45 -10.31 -3.77 10.47
N GLU A 46 -10.31 -2.48 10.74
CA GLU A 46 -9.83 -1.45 9.82
C GLU A 46 -8.33 -1.63 9.51
N GLU A 47 -7.51 -1.88 10.53
CA GLU A 47 -6.07 -2.15 10.37
C GLU A 47 -5.81 -3.42 9.54
N ALA A 48 -6.46 -4.53 9.92
CA ALA A 48 -6.31 -5.81 9.22
C ALA A 48 -6.73 -5.72 7.75
N LEU A 49 -7.81 -4.99 7.46
CA LEU A 49 -8.29 -4.78 6.10
C LEU A 49 -7.29 -3.94 5.28
N ARG A 50 -6.76 -2.85 5.84
CA ARG A 50 -5.72 -2.05 5.16
C ARG A 50 -4.47 -2.87 4.87
N ALA A 51 -4.00 -3.64 5.85
CA ALA A 51 -2.83 -4.51 5.68
C ALA A 51 -3.07 -5.53 4.56
N ARG A 52 -4.27 -6.13 4.50
CA ARG A 52 -4.63 -7.08 3.44
C ARG A 52 -4.68 -6.40 2.08
N ILE A 53 -5.35 -5.25 1.95
CA ILE A 53 -5.43 -4.49 0.69
C ILE A 53 -4.04 -4.11 0.19
N ALA A 54 -3.20 -3.55 1.06
CA ALA A 54 -1.84 -3.17 0.71
C ALA A 54 -1.01 -4.37 0.21
N LYS A 55 -1.19 -5.54 0.84
CA LYS A 55 -0.55 -6.78 0.38
C LYS A 55 -1.03 -7.18 -1.02
N GLU A 56 -2.34 -7.21 -1.26
CA GLU A 56 -2.91 -7.56 -2.57
C GLU A 56 -2.48 -6.56 -3.67
N GLU A 57 -2.43 -5.27 -3.35
CA GLU A 57 -1.91 -4.25 -4.26
C GLU A 57 -0.42 -4.45 -4.56
N ALA A 58 0.40 -4.75 -3.55
CA ALA A 58 1.81 -5.02 -3.74
C ALA A 58 2.03 -6.26 -4.63
N GLN A 59 1.25 -7.32 -4.43
CA GLN A 59 1.30 -8.51 -5.28
C GLN A 59 0.91 -8.19 -6.72
N ARG A 60 -0.17 -7.43 -6.91
CA ARG A 60 -0.62 -7.01 -8.24
C ARG A 60 0.42 -6.14 -8.95
N ARG A 61 1.02 -5.18 -8.24
CA ARG A 61 2.09 -4.34 -8.79
C ARG A 61 3.31 -5.17 -9.17
N LEU A 62 3.65 -6.18 -8.39
CA LEU A 62 4.76 -7.08 -8.74
C LEU A 62 4.48 -7.83 -10.03
N GLU A 63 3.24 -8.32 -10.22
CA GLU A 63 2.83 -9.02 -11.44
C GLU A 63 2.80 -8.08 -12.64
N GLU A 64 2.14 -6.92 -12.52
CA GLU A 64 2.02 -5.93 -13.59
C GLU A 64 3.37 -5.35 -14.02
N ASN A 65 4.32 -5.21 -13.08
CA ASN A 65 5.61 -4.59 -13.31
C ASN A 65 6.72 -5.63 -13.55
N ARG A 66 6.39 -6.92 -13.59
CA ARG A 66 7.38 -8.00 -13.69
C ARG A 66 8.28 -7.86 -14.92
N GLU A 67 7.70 -7.51 -16.07
CA GLU A 67 8.42 -7.32 -17.32
C GLU A 67 9.33 -6.09 -17.28
N ALA A 68 8.82 -4.95 -16.82
CA ALA A 68 9.61 -3.72 -16.69
C ALA A 68 10.74 -3.86 -15.65
N ILE A 69 10.50 -4.54 -14.52
CA ILE A 69 11.53 -4.89 -13.55
C ILE A 69 12.59 -5.79 -14.19
N ALA A 70 12.20 -6.79 -14.99
CA ALA A 70 13.16 -7.68 -15.66
C ALA A 70 14.05 -6.92 -16.65
N VAL A 71 13.46 -6.04 -17.47
CA VAL A 71 14.21 -5.19 -18.41
C VAL A 71 15.16 -4.26 -17.67
N GLN A 72 14.70 -3.59 -16.62
CA GLN A 72 15.51 -2.70 -15.79
C GLN A 72 16.67 -3.45 -15.13
N ASN A 73 16.42 -4.63 -14.57
CA ASN A 73 17.46 -5.46 -13.96
C ASN A 73 18.49 -5.92 -14.99
N GLY A 74 18.07 -6.30 -16.20
CA GLY A 74 18.97 -6.62 -17.30
C GLY A 74 19.88 -5.45 -17.66
N TRP A 75 19.31 -4.25 -17.77
CA TRP A 75 20.07 -3.02 -18.01
C TRP A 75 21.08 -2.71 -16.91
N ILE A 76 20.72 -2.93 -15.64
CA ILE A 76 21.63 -2.75 -14.49
C ILE A 76 22.78 -3.77 -14.53
N VAL A 77 22.51 -5.03 -14.87
CA VAL A 77 23.55 -6.06 -15.01
C VAL A 77 24.51 -5.74 -16.15
N GLU A 78 24.00 -5.24 -17.28
CA GLU A 78 24.83 -4.91 -18.44
C GLU A 78 25.65 -3.64 -18.23
N ARG A 79 25.08 -2.60 -17.62
CA ARG A 79 25.67 -1.25 -17.61
C ARG A 79 26.10 -0.75 -16.24
N GLY A 80 25.79 -1.48 -15.17
CA GLY A 80 25.98 -1.02 -13.80
C GLY A 80 24.96 0.05 -13.39
N LEU A 81 25.01 0.45 -12.12
CA LEU A 81 24.24 1.57 -11.60
C LEU A 81 25.12 2.83 -11.61
N PHE A 82 24.54 3.97 -12.01
CA PHE A 82 25.22 5.27 -11.86
C PHE A 82 25.69 5.53 -10.42
N SER A 83 24.96 5.02 -9.42
CA SER A 83 25.32 5.15 -8.01
C SER A 83 26.47 4.25 -7.55
N ASP A 84 26.94 3.31 -8.38
CA ASP A 84 28.08 2.46 -8.03
C ASP A 84 29.34 3.26 -7.74
N GLU A 85 29.53 4.39 -8.42
CA GLU A 85 30.68 5.28 -8.25
C GLU A 85 30.68 6.02 -6.89
N PHE A 86 29.55 6.07 -6.17
CA PHE A 86 29.39 6.84 -4.93
C PHE A 86 29.20 5.96 -3.69
N ARG A 87 29.34 4.63 -3.82
CA ARG A 87 28.94 3.65 -2.80
C ARG A 87 29.90 3.55 -1.59
N GLY A 88 30.94 4.39 -1.52
CA GLY A 88 32.01 4.37 -0.52
C GLY A 88 32.21 5.67 0.27
N TRP A 89 31.22 6.55 0.32
CA TRP A 89 31.20 7.74 1.18
C TRP A 89 30.51 7.48 2.53
#